data_AF-A0A544XLK0-F1
#
_entry.id   AF-A0A544XLK0-F1
#
_cell.length_a   1.000
_cell.length_b   1.000
_cell.length_c   1.000
_cell.angle_alpha   90.00
_cell.angle_beta   90.00
_cell.angle_gamma   90.00
#
_symmetry.space_group_name_H-M   'P 1'
#
loop_
_entity.id
_entity.type
_entity.pdbx_description
1 polymer ?
#
loop_
_entity_poly.entity_id
_entity_poly.type
_entity_poly.pdbx_seq_one_letter_code
_entity_poly.pdbx_strand_id
1 'polypeptide(L)'
;MAVIALLVMVCACGRSGAGPVSTVGGTETIVLPRAGRPAAHRPTLERLKREAAESGRPLEEVVRRYAARMAATSSPRPTDFEGYDPAATEPEVTIDGIPYAELVDLGAIARSEGISYEEAIDRFGSQSSNQRVIDKLNAQFPDEISGVRYVDDQRGLRVGFKGRIPARAIELARTLPLEVTLIGGKGFSAAELRRVRDAVVSRLGSRPEVATMTAYADEETGRVKVVVQPKVMPDDVEEFTRGLRLPRPDNPYITVEVTVSAESVAPRMQ
;
A
#
# COMPACT_ATOMS: atom_id res chain seq x y z
N MET A 1 27.23 -34.09 -51.26
CA MET A 1 27.29 -32.86 -52.06
C MET A 1 25.95 -32.13 -51.90
N ALA A 2 25.62 -31.43 -50.82
CA ALA A 2 26.32 -30.38 -50.04
C ALA A 2 25.87 -28.96 -50.46
N VAL A 3 25.24 -28.26 -49.50
CA VAL A 3 25.39 -26.84 -49.06
C VAL A 3 25.85 -25.84 -50.16
N ILE A 4 25.22 -24.66 -50.37
CA ILE A 4 24.89 -23.61 -49.38
C ILE A 4 23.59 -22.86 -49.76
N ALA A 5 22.79 -22.50 -48.75
CA ALA A 5 21.77 -21.44 -48.85
C ALA A 5 22.27 -20.19 -48.11
N LEU A 6 22.11 -19.00 -48.71
CA LEU A 6 22.67 -17.76 -48.20
C LEU A 6 21.75 -17.13 -47.13
N LEU A 7 22.25 -16.89 -45.91
CA LEU A 7 21.55 -16.07 -44.93
C LEU A 7 21.64 -14.59 -45.32
N VAL A 8 20.49 -13.90 -45.36
CA VAL A 8 20.42 -12.43 -45.32
C VAL A 8 19.90 -12.02 -43.95
N MET A 9 20.75 -11.38 -43.17
CA MET A 9 20.50 -11.03 -41.77
C MET A 9 19.74 -9.69 -41.69
N VAL A 10 18.42 -9.74 -41.56
CA VAL A 10 17.60 -8.52 -41.39
C VAL A 10 17.62 -8.08 -39.93
N CYS A 11 18.40 -7.04 -39.63
CA CYS A 11 18.44 -6.43 -38.30
C CYS A 11 17.12 -5.70 -38.00
N ALA A 12 16.24 -6.33 -37.22
CA ALA A 12 15.05 -5.68 -36.70
C ALA A 12 15.41 -4.69 -35.59
N CYS A 13 15.43 -3.39 -35.91
CA CYS A 13 15.59 -2.32 -34.91
C CYS A 13 14.37 -2.28 -33.97
N GLY A 14 14.47 -2.96 -32.83
CA GLY A 14 13.45 -2.98 -31.78
C GLY A 14 13.21 -1.58 -31.19
N ARG A 15 12.17 -0.92 -31.66
CA ARG A 15 11.72 0.38 -31.14
C ARG A 15 10.92 0.12 -29.87
N SER A 16 11.49 0.36 -28.69
CA SER A 16 10.85 0.14 -27.39
C SER A 16 9.64 1.06 -27.19
N GLY A 17 8.49 0.66 -27.71
CA GLY A 17 7.21 1.33 -27.50
C GLY A 17 6.58 0.88 -26.18
N ALA A 18 6.27 1.84 -25.31
CA ALA A 18 5.37 1.63 -24.18
C ALA A 18 3.93 1.50 -24.69
N GLY A 19 3.58 0.31 -25.18
CA GLY A 19 2.24 -0.05 -25.65
C GLY A 19 1.49 -0.94 -24.65
N PRO A 20 0.15 -0.91 -24.62
CA PRO A 20 -0.64 -1.80 -23.77
C PRO A 20 -0.52 -3.26 -24.23
N VAL A 21 -0.02 -4.13 -23.35
CA VAL A 21 0.07 -5.57 -23.62
C VAL A 21 -1.22 -6.24 -23.17
N SER A 22 -2.22 -6.30 -24.06
CA SER A 22 -3.46 -7.03 -23.83
C SER A 22 -3.22 -8.54 -23.93
N THR A 23 -3.09 -9.23 -22.79
CA THR A 23 -3.14 -10.70 -22.74
C THR A 23 -4.58 -11.19 -22.78
N VAL A 24 -4.81 -12.32 -23.46
CA VAL A 24 -6.15 -12.93 -23.55
C VAL A 24 -6.48 -13.55 -22.18
N GLY A 25 -7.35 -12.87 -21.44
CA GLY A 25 -7.62 -13.13 -20.02
C GLY A 25 -8.45 -12.05 -19.32
N GLY A 26 -8.57 -10.86 -19.93
CA GLY A 26 -9.56 -9.85 -19.55
C GLY A 26 -9.06 -8.73 -18.64
N THR A 27 -7.85 -8.83 -18.09
CA THR A 27 -7.22 -7.77 -17.30
C THR A 27 -6.41 -6.81 -18.15
N GLU A 28 -6.47 -5.53 -17.81
CA GLU A 28 -5.67 -4.44 -18.37
C GLU A 28 -4.53 -4.14 -17.36
N THR A 29 -3.30 -3.91 -17.81
CA THR A 29 -2.21 -3.50 -16.89
C THR A 29 -1.44 -2.32 -17.46
N ILE A 30 -1.31 -1.25 -16.66
CA ILE A 30 -0.50 -0.08 -16.96
C ILE A 30 0.53 0.10 -15.83
N VAL A 31 1.79 -0.19 -16.13
CA VAL A 31 2.91 0.16 -15.26
C VAL A 31 3.33 1.60 -15.56
N LEU A 32 3.30 2.45 -14.54
CA LEU A 32 3.78 3.82 -14.56
C LEU A 32 5.12 3.85 -13.79
N PRO A 33 6.27 3.67 -14.46
CA PRO A 33 7.55 3.37 -13.81
C PRO A 33 8.02 4.51 -12.90
N ARG A 34 8.96 4.22 -12.00
CA ARG A 34 9.60 5.29 -11.18
C ARG A 34 10.40 6.29 -12.02
N ALA A 35 11.02 5.84 -13.11
CA ALA A 35 11.81 6.68 -14.00
C ALA A 35 10.95 7.71 -14.75
N GLY A 36 11.37 8.98 -14.76
CA GLY A 36 10.67 10.08 -15.44
C GLY A 36 9.51 10.72 -14.65
N ARG A 37 9.29 10.29 -13.40
CA ARG A 37 8.36 10.93 -12.46
C ARG A 37 8.95 12.17 -11.79
N PRO A 38 8.14 13.02 -11.14
CA PRO A 38 8.63 13.86 -10.07
C PRO A 38 9.27 12.99 -8.98
N ALA A 39 10.56 13.16 -8.72
CA ALA A 39 11.15 12.74 -7.46
C ALA A 39 10.49 13.53 -6.32
N ALA A 40 10.47 12.97 -5.10
CA ALA A 40 10.06 13.73 -3.92
C ALA A 40 10.95 14.99 -3.80
N HIS A 41 10.38 16.18 -3.93
CA HIS A 41 11.13 17.41 -4.03
C HIS A 41 11.65 17.82 -2.64
N ARG A 42 12.86 17.35 -2.31
CA ARG A 42 13.45 17.44 -0.98
C ARG A 42 14.74 18.28 -0.89
N PRO A 43 14.75 19.54 -1.37
CA PRO A 43 15.97 20.34 -1.44
C PRO A 43 16.59 20.63 -0.05
N THR A 44 15.78 20.66 1.01
CA THR A 44 16.23 20.91 2.38
C THR A 44 16.86 19.65 2.99
N LEU A 45 16.19 18.50 2.92
CA LEU A 45 16.73 17.23 3.41
C LEU A 45 17.98 16.82 2.62
N GLU A 46 18.01 17.03 1.30
CA GLU A 46 19.21 16.80 0.49
C GLU A 46 20.38 17.73 0.88
N ARG A 47 20.10 18.96 1.35
CA ARG A 47 21.14 19.82 1.95
C ARG A 47 21.59 19.29 3.31
N LEU A 48 20.67 18.82 4.15
CA LEU A 48 20.97 18.30 5.49
C LEU A 48 21.74 16.95 5.44
N LYS A 49 21.49 16.12 4.42
CA LYS A 49 22.30 14.93 4.08
C LYS A 49 23.77 15.30 3.81
N ARG A 50 24.02 16.36 3.03
CA ARG A 50 25.38 16.87 2.80
C ARG A 50 25.99 17.48 4.07
N GLU A 51 25.26 18.30 4.83
CA GLU A 51 25.71 18.85 6.12
C GLU A 51 26.08 17.73 7.12
N ALA A 52 25.34 16.62 7.14
CA ALA A 52 25.64 15.44 7.94
C ALA A 52 26.93 14.73 7.52
N ALA A 53 27.10 14.45 6.22
CA ALA A 53 28.29 13.82 5.67
C ALA A 53 29.56 14.70 5.86
N GLU A 54 29.46 16.00 5.57
CA GLU A 54 30.56 16.97 5.71
C GLU A 54 30.98 17.18 7.18
N SER A 55 30.05 17.12 8.13
CA SER A 55 30.32 17.29 9.57
C SER A 55 30.59 15.99 10.34
N GLY A 56 30.48 14.82 9.68
CA GLY A 56 30.63 13.51 10.32
C GLY A 56 29.56 13.19 11.37
N ARG A 57 28.35 13.78 11.26
CA ARG A 57 27.27 13.64 12.25
C ARG A 57 26.12 12.78 11.72
N PRO A 58 25.34 12.12 12.60
CA PRO A 58 24.10 11.44 12.19
C PRO A 58 23.11 12.44 11.57
N LEU A 59 22.47 12.07 10.46
CA LEU A 59 21.46 12.89 9.79
C LEU A 59 20.30 13.27 10.73
N GLU A 60 19.87 12.35 11.60
CA GLU A 60 18.84 12.59 12.63
C GLU A 60 19.21 13.77 13.55
N GLU A 61 20.49 13.90 13.92
CA GLU A 61 20.97 15.02 14.73
C GLU A 61 20.92 16.34 13.96
N VAL A 62 21.31 16.32 12.68
CA VAL A 62 21.33 17.51 11.80
C VAL A 62 19.91 17.99 11.48
N VAL A 63 18.98 17.06 11.21
CA VAL A 63 17.55 17.35 11.02
C VAL A 63 16.94 17.94 12.30
N ARG A 64 17.17 17.32 13.47
CA ARG A 64 16.74 17.87 14.77
C ARG A 64 17.29 19.27 15.05
N ARG A 65 18.59 19.51 14.81
CA ARG A 65 19.22 20.84 14.95
C ARG A 65 18.59 21.86 13.98
N TYR A 66 18.27 21.46 12.76
CA TYR A 66 17.58 22.34 11.80
C TYR A 66 16.15 22.66 12.23
N ALA A 67 15.37 21.66 12.67
CA ALA A 67 14.01 21.84 13.13
C ALA A 67 13.91 22.79 14.34
N ALA A 68 14.79 22.63 15.33
CA ALA A 68 14.88 23.54 16.48
C ALA A 68 15.22 24.99 16.07
N ARG A 69 16.14 25.18 15.11
CA ARG A 69 16.45 26.51 14.54
C ARG A 69 15.23 27.14 13.86
N MET A 70 14.48 26.37 13.08
CA MET A 70 13.26 26.83 12.41
C MET A 70 12.19 27.26 13.42
N ALA A 71 11.91 26.43 14.43
CA ALA A 71 10.89 26.72 15.45
C ALA A 71 11.23 27.96 16.30
N ALA A 72 12.50 28.21 16.60
CA ALA A 72 12.96 29.42 17.28
C ALA A 72 12.75 30.70 16.45
N THR A 73 12.54 30.58 15.14
CA THR A 73 12.23 31.69 14.23
C THR A 73 10.76 31.76 13.79
N SER A 74 9.92 30.79 14.18
CA SER A 74 8.47 30.80 13.94
C SER A 74 7.75 31.79 14.87
N SER A 75 6.54 32.20 14.45
CA SER A 75 5.63 33.06 15.22
C SER A 75 4.21 32.47 15.20
N PRO A 76 3.53 32.28 16.36
CA PRO A 76 4.06 32.45 17.71
C PRO A 76 5.25 31.52 17.97
N ARG A 77 6.13 31.90 18.91
CA ARG A 77 7.21 31.01 19.33
C ARG A 77 6.63 29.97 20.28
N PRO A 78 7.17 28.74 20.32
CA PRO A 78 6.72 27.74 21.29
C PRO A 78 6.83 28.20 22.76
N THR A 79 7.79 29.09 23.06
CA THR A 79 7.97 29.74 24.37
C THR A 79 6.86 30.69 24.79
N ASP A 80 5.96 31.06 23.88
CA ASP A 80 4.91 32.05 24.14
C ASP A 80 3.66 31.39 24.78
N PHE A 81 3.68 30.07 25.00
CA PHE A 81 2.62 29.28 25.64
C PHE A 81 3.00 28.90 27.09
N GLU A 82 2.11 29.19 28.03
CA GLU A 82 2.27 28.82 29.44
C GLU A 82 2.18 27.29 29.59
N GLY A 83 3.23 26.67 30.15
CA GLY A 83 3.36 25.21 30.27
C GLY A 83 4.17 24.51 29.16
N TYR A 84 4.74 25.25 28.20
CA TYR A 84 5.64 24.67 27.20
C TYR A 84 6.94 24.12 27.81
N ASP A 85 7.16 22.80 27.68
CA ASP A 85 8.45 22.16 27.96
C ASP A 85 9.18 21.85 26.63
N PRO A 86 10.33 22.50 26.33
CA PRO A 86 11.14 22.24 25.14
C PRO A 86 11.83 20.86 25.13
N ALA A 87 11.82 20.11 26.23
CA ALA A 87 12.32 18.73 26.28
C ALA A 87 11.23 17.69 25.93
N ALA A 88 9.95 18.04 26.07
CA ALA A 88 8.81 17.16 25.82
C ALA A 88 7.97 17.54 24.58
N THR A 89 8.11 18.78 24.09
CA THR A 89 7.33 19.30 22.96
C THR A 89 8.13 19.28 21.67
N GLU A 90 7.65 18.57 20.65
CA GLU A 90 8.28 18.60 19.33
C GLU A 90 7.96 19.88 18.56
N PRO A 91 8.91 20.42 17.76
CA PRO A 91 8.68 21.62 16.98
C PRO A 91 7.66 21.37 15.84
N GLU A 92 6.58 22.16 15.80
CA GLU A 92 5.59 22.18 14.71
C GLU A 92 6.16 22.79 13.41
N VAL A 93 7.17 22.15 12.84
CA VAL A 93 7.84 22.57 11.60
C VAL A 93 7.70 21.51 10.52
N THR A 94 7.57 21.94 9.27
CA THR A 94 7.51 21.07 8.10
C THR A 94 8.78 21.25 7.27
N ILE A 95 9.45 20.14 6.95
CA ILE A 95 10.68 20.12 6.14
C ILE A 95 10.35 19.41 4.82
N ASP A 96 10.44 20.13 3.70
CA ASP A 96 10.13 19.62 2.35
C ASP A 96 8.76 18.92 2.20
N GLY A 97 7.77 19.39 2.96
CA GLY A 97 6.40 18.83 2.97
C GLY A 97 6.17 17.67 3.94
N ILE A 98 7.18 17.27 4.73
CA ILE A 98 7.11 16.27 5.80
C ILE A 98 7.09 17.00 7.16
N PRO A 99 6.08 16.80 8.03
CA PRO A 99 6.10 17.26 9.41
C PRO A 99 7.31 16.72 10.19
N TYR A 100 7.84 17.50 11.13
CA TYR A 100 8.96 17.04 11.94
C TYR A 100 8.63 15.82 12.82
N ALA A 101 7.40 15.70 13.32
CA ALA A 101 6.94 14.50 14.04
C ALA A 101 7.02 13.24 13.17
N GLU A 102 6.56 13.28 11.92
CA GLU A 102 6.75 12.18 10.97
C GLU A 102 8.25 11.89 10.79
N LEU A 103 9.12 12.91 10.72
CA LEU A 103 10.57 12.72 10.66
C LEU A 103 11.18 12.11 11.93
N VAL A 104 10.56 12.23 13.11
CA VAL A 104 10.99 11.51 14.34
C VAL A 104 10.49 10.07 14.31
N ASP A 105 9.25 9.82 13.88
CA ASP A 105 8.71 8.47 13.65
C ASP A 105 9.57 7.68 12.66
N LEU A 106 10.04 8.30 11.58
CA LEU A 106 10.99 7.66 10.65
C LEU A 106 12.33 7.29 11.32
N GLY A 107 12.73 7.98 12.40
CA GLY A 107 13.87 7.61 13.22
C GLY A 107 13.60 6.35 14.05
N ALA A 108 12.39 6.21 14.60
CA ALA A 108 11.95 5.00 15.26
C ALA A 108 11.86 3.80 14.29
N ILE A 109 11.26 4.01 13.11
CA ILE A 109 11.18 2.99 12.04
C ILE A 109 12.58 2.58 11.56
N ALA A 110 13.50 3.53 11.38
CA ALA A 110 14.89 3.20 11.01
C ALA A 110 15.55 2.24 12.03
N ARG A 111 15.30 2.47 13.32
CA ARG A 111 15.81 1.63 14.42
C ARG A 111 15.15 0.26 14.50
N SER A 112 13.83 0.14 14.22
CA SER A 112 13.13 -1.15 14.26
C SER A 112 13.41 -2.03 13.03
N GLU A 113 13.53 -1.41 11.85
CA GLU A 113 13.83 -2.11 10.58
C GLU A 113 15.34 -2.37 10.38
N GLY A 114 16.21 -1.81 11.21
CA GLY A 114 17.66 -1.94 11.09
C GLY A 114 18.26 -1.21 9.88
N ILE A 115 17.58 -0.19 9.36
CA ILE A 115 17.99 0.61 8.19
C ILE A 115 18.57 1.96 8.60
N SER A 116 19.20 2.68 7.66
CA SER A 116 19.63 4.06 7.92
C SER A 116 18.43 5.00 7.99
N TYR A 117 18.56 6.10 8.73
CA TYR A 117 17.55 7.15 8.79
C TYR A 117 17.29 7.81 7.43
N GLU A 118 18.31 7.89 6.58
CA GLU A 118 18.17 8.31 5.18
C GLU A 118 17.30 7.33 4.37
N GLU A 119 17.53 6.02 4.48
CA GLU A 119 16.73 5.01 3.79
C GLU A 119 15.27 4.98 4.32
N ALA A 120 15.05 5.26 5.61
CA ALA A 120 13.70 5.45 6.14
C ALA A 120 13.01 6.69 5.53
N ILE A 121 13.72 7.83 5.42
CA ILE A 121 13.22 9.02 4.72
C ILE A 121 12.90 8.71 3.25
N ASP A 122 13.76 7.97 2.54
CA ASP A 122 13.63 7.70 1.11
C ASP A 122 12.67 6.55 0.74
N ARG A 123 12.32 5.67 1.69
CA ARG A 123 11.18 4.74 1.59
C ARG A 123 9.87 5.39 2.04
N PHE A 124 9.81 5.92 3.26
CA PHE A 124 8.56 6.16 3.99
C PHE A 124 8.16 7.63 4.07
N GLY A 125 9.08 8.59 3.94
CA GLY A 125 8.80 10.04 4.02
C GLY A 125 7.97 10.63 2.88
N SER A 126 7.21 9.80 2.16
CA SER A 126 6.13 10.22 1.26
C SER A 126 4.79 9.55 1.60
N GLN A 127 4.69 8.74 2.65
CA GLN A 127 3.45 8.03 3.03
C GLN A 127 2.27 8.99 3.17
N SER A 128 2.39 10.08 3.93
CA SER A 128 1.30 11.05 4.14
C SER A 128 0.94 11.87 2.90
N SER A 129 1.84 12.04 1.92
CA SER A 129 1.50 12.67 0.62
C SER A 129 0.91 11.66 -0.36
N ASN A 130 1.40 10.42 -0.37
CA ASN A 130 0.85 9.29 -1.11
C ASN A 130 -0.58 8.96 -0.67
N GLN A 131 -0.83 8.91 0.64
CA GLN A 131 -2.14 8.60 1.21
C GLN A 131 -3.19 9.60 0.74
N ARG A 132 -2.87 10.91 0.73
CA ARG A 132 -3.72 11.97 0.19
C ARG A 132 -4.02 11.86 -1.32
N VAL A 133 -3.35 10.96 -2.06
CA VAL A 133 -3.70 10.57 -3.44
C VAL A 133 -4.53 9.28 -3.45
N ILE A 134 -4.18 8.31 -2.59
CA ILE A 134 -4.95 7.07 -2.38
C ILE A 134 -6.38 7.38 -1.92
N ASP A 135 -6.56 8.32 -0.99
CA ASP A 135 -7.87 8.79 -0.52
C ASP A 135 -8.68 9.41 -1.65
N LYS A 136 -8.04 10.19 -2.54
CA LYS A 136 -8.67 10.78 -3.72
C LYS A 136 -9.08 9.73 -4.76
N LEU A 137 -8.29 8.66 -4.92
CA LEU A 137 -8.66 7.52 -5.75
C LEU A 137 -9.86 6.78 -5.18
N ASN A 138 -9.84 6.44 -3.88
CA ASN A 138 -10.98 5.81 -3.19
C ASN A 138 -12.25 6.66 -3.25
N ALA A 139 -12.14 7.99 -3.07
CA ALA A 139 -13.29 8.90 -3.09
C ALA A 139 -13.85 9.17 -4.50
N GLN A 140 -13.04 9.10 -5.56
CA GLN A 140 -13.49 9.29 -6.95
C GLN A 140 -13.99 7.99 -7.59
N PHE A 141 -13.53 6.82 -7.13
CA PHE A 141 -13.82 5.51 -7.73
C PHE A 141 -14.36 4.46 -6.74
N PRO A 142 -15.28 4.78 -5.81
CA PRO A 142 -15.62 3.91 -4.67
C PRO A 142 -16.21 2.55 -5.06
N ASP A 143 -17.02 2.48 -6.12
CA ASP A 143 -17.60 1.23 -6.64
C ASP A 143 -16.79 0.62 -7.81
N GLU A 144 -15.71 1.27 -8.24
CA GLU A 144 -14.83 0.81 -9.31
C GLU A 144 -13.48 0.28 -8.81
N ILE A 145 -12.92 0.82 -7.72
CA ILE A 145 -11.61 0.42 -7.21
C ILE A 145 -11.71 -0.98 -6.56
N SER A 146 -10.84 -1.92 -6.97
CA SER A 146 -10.78 -3.29 -6.43
C SER A 146 -9.92 -3.40 -5.18
N GLY A 147 -9.09 -2.39 -4.91
CA GLY A 147 -8.16 -2.34 -3.78
C GLY A 147 -6.89 -1.55 -4.07
N VAL A 148 -6.15 -1.23 -3.00
CA VAL A 148 -4.89 -0.48 -3.04
C VAL A 148 -3.88 -1.12 -2.08
N ARG A 149 -2.66 -1.39 -2.55
CA ARG A 149 -1.61 -2.00 -1.70
C ARG A 149 -0.24 -1.48 -2.08
N TYR A 150 0.58 -1.16 -1.07
CA TYR A 150 2.02 -0.95 -1.28
C TYR A 150 2.71 -2.27 -1.65
N VAL A 151 3.73 -2.19 -2.51
CA VAL A 151 4.55 -3.32 -2.96
C VAL A 151 6.03 -2.96 -2.88
N ASP A 152 6.89 -3.97 -2.96
CA ASP A 152 8.36 -3.83 -3.06
C ASP A 152 8.94 -2.96 -1.93
N ASP A 153 8.70 -3.35 -0.68
CA ASP A 153 9.08 -2.63 0.55
C ASP A 153 8.63 -1.15 0.57
N GLN A 154 7.39 -0.94 0.11
CA GLN A 154 6.73 0.36 -0.08
C GLN A 154 7.34 1.26 -1.16
N ARG A 155 8.27 0.75 -1.99
CA ARG A 155 8.84 1.50 -3.13
C ARG A 155 7.90 1.57 -4.34
N GLY A 156 6.82 0.79 -4.35
CA GLY A 156 5.76 0.84 -5.36
C GLY A 156 4.35 0.76 -4.77
N LEU A 157 3.36 1.05 -5.61
CA LEU A 157 1.93 0.98 -5.28
C LEU A 157 1.18 0.19 -6.37
N ARG A 158 0.30 -0.73 -5.97
CA ARG A 158 -0.62 -1.44 -6.85
C ARG A 158 -2.05 -0.97 -6.59
N VAL A 159 -2.76 -0.62 -7.67
CA VAL A 159 -4.17 -0.20 -7.62
C VAL A 159 -4.97 -1.07 -8.58
N GLY A 160 -5.99 -1.75 -8.08
CA GLY A 160 -6.89 -2.56 -8.88
C GLY A 160 -8.19 -1.83 -9.23
N PHE A 161 -8.79 -2.17 -10.37
CA PHE A 161 -10.10 -1.70 -10.82
C PHE A 161 -10.95 -2.87 -11.31
N LYS A 162 -12.24 -2.80 -10.98
CA LYS A 162 -13.31 -3.71 -11.42
C LYS A 162 -13.42 -3.72 -12.95
N GLY A 163 -13.55 -2.54 -13.53
CA GLY A 163 -13.62 -2.29 -14.97
C GLY A 163 -12.27 -1.88 -15.57
N ARG A 164 -12.29 -1.19 -16.71
CA ARG A 164 -11.09 -0.58 -17.32
C ARG A 164 -10.47 0.44 -16.38
N ILE A 165 -9.19 0.75 -16.56
CA ILE A 165 -8.49 1.74 -15.74
C ILE A 165 -9.01 3.15 -16.09
N PRO A 166 -9.60 3.93 -15.16
CA PRO A 166 -10.11 5.26 -15.46
C PRO A 166 -8.96 6.22 -15.83
N ALA A 167 -9.10 6.99 -16.91
CA ALA A 167 -8.06 7.93 -17.35
C ALA A 167 -7.64 8.91 -16.23
N ARG A 168 -8.61 9.38 -15.43
CA ARG A 168 -8.37 10.24 -14.27
C ARG A 168 -7.62 9.53 -13.12
N ALA A 169 -7.74 8.21 -12.99
CA ALA A 169 -6.91 7.44 -12.06
C ALA A 169 -5.43 7.39 -12.53
N ILE A 170 -5.19 7.30 -13.83
CA ILE A 170 -3.84 7.38 -14.42
C ILE A 170 -3.21 8.76 -14.13
N GLU A 171 -3.99 9.85 -14.26
CA GLU A 171 -3.54 11.21 -13.90
C GLU A 171 -3.15 11.34 -12.42
N LEU A 172 -4.01 10.86 -11.52
CA LEU A 172 -3.72 10.87 -10.07
C LEU A 172 -2.48 10.02 -9.75
N ALA A 173 -2.39 8.82 -10.32
CA ALA A 173 -1.26 7.91 -10.13
C ALA A 173 0.07 8.48 -10.62
N ARG A 174 0.08 9.35 -11.65
CA ARG A 174 1.29 10.06 -12.13
C ARG A 174 1.85 11.09 -11.14
N THR A 175 1.06 11.55 -10.17
CA THR A 175 1.54 12.51 -9.14
C THR A 175 2.33 11.87 -8.00
N LEU A 176 2.33 10.54 -7.89
CA LEU A 176 3.06 9.79 -6.85
C LEU A 176 4.57 9.72 -7.17
N PRO A 177 5.49 9.92 -6.21
CA PRO A 177 6.94 9.84 -6.40
C PRO A 177 7.50 8.38 -6.38
N LEU A 178 6.63 7.38 -6.59
CA LEU A 178 6.94 5.95 -6.57
C LEU A 178 6.39 5.24 -7.82
N GLU A 179 6.80 4.00 -8.06
CA GLU A 179 6.25 3.22 -9.18
C GLU A 179 4.79 2.85 -8.91
N VAL A 180 3.92 2.94 -9.93
CA VAL A 180 2.51 2.55 -9.78
C VAL A 180 2.10 1.55 -10.85
N THR A 181 1.63 0.39 -10.42
CA THR A 181 0.97 -0.60 -11.28
C THR A 181 -0.54 -0.45 -11.15
N LEU A 182 -1.19 -0.03 -12.24
CA LEU A 182 -2.65 0.03 -12.34
C LEU A 182 -3.15 -1.23 -13.05
N ILE A 183 -4.15 -1.91 -12.49
CA ILE A 183 -4.69 -3.17 -13.03
C ILE A 183 -6.21 -3.03 -13.20
N GLY A 184 -6.70 -3.03 -14.44
CA GLY A 184 -8.12 -3.08 -14.77
C GLY A 184 -8.63 -4.49 -15.04
N GLY A 185 -9.95 -4.64 -15.11
CA GLY A 185 -10.64 -5.88 -15.51
C GLY A 185 -10.74 -6.93 -14.41
N LYS A 186 -10.54 -6.58 -13.13
CA LYS A 186 -10.57 -7.54 -12.02
C LYS A 186 -11.98 -8.05 -11.67
N GLY A 187 -13.04 -7.47 -12.24
CA GLY A 187 -14.42 -7.97 -12.16
C GLY A 187 -15.16 -7.68 -10.84
N PHE A 188 -14.45 -7.39 -9.75
CA PHE A 188 -15.00 -6.98 -8.45
C PHE A 188 -14.45 -5.61 -8.00
N SER A 189 -15.20 -4.91 -7.14
CA SER A 189 -14.70 -3.77 -6.36
C SER A 189 -14.45 -4.13 -4.90
N ALA A 190 -13.63 -3.33 -4.20
CA ALA A 190 -13.38 -3.48 -2.77
C ALA A 190 -14.67 -3.30 -1.94
N ALA A 191 -15.61 -2.47 -2.41
CA ALA A 191 -16.93 -2.32 -1.82
C ALA A 191 -17.76 -3.62 -1.93
N GLU A 192 -17.73 -4.30 -3.07
CA GLU A 192 -18.40 -5.61 -3.25
C GLU A 192 -17.75 -6.70 -2.40
N LEU A 193 -16.41 -6.79 -2.40
CA LEU A 193 -15.67 -7.78 -1.63
C LEU A 193 -15.90 -7.60 -0.11
N ARG A 194 -16.01 -6.35 0.34
CA ARG A 194 -16.41 -5.99 1.71
C ARG A 194 -17.85 -6.40 2.03
N ARG A 195 -18.82 -6.10 1.15
CA ARG A 195 -20.23 -6.53 1.32
C ARG A 195 -20.35 -8.06 1.46
N VAL A 196 -19.60 -8.83 0.67
CA VAL A 196 -19.57 -10.30 0.79
C VAL A 196 -18.93 -10.76 2.10
N ARG A 197 -17.78 -10.18 2.50
CA ARG A 197 -17.14 -10.46 3.80
C ARG A 197 -18.10 -10.22 4.96
N ASP A 198 -18.77 -9.07 4.96
CA ASP A 198 -19.64 -8.65 6.07
C ASP A 198 -20.91 -9.52 6.15
N ALA A 199 -21.46 -9.95 5.01
CA ALA A 199 -22.53 -10.94 4.96
C ALA A 199 -22.09 -12.32 5.48
N VAL A 200 -20.86 -12.76 5.20
CA VAL A 200 -20.28 -14.01 5.73
C VAL A 200 -20.06 -13.93 7.24
N VAL A 201 -19.50 -12.81 7.74
CA VAL A 201 -19.31 -12.58 9.19
C VAL A 201 -20.64 -12.54 9.93
N SER A 202 -21.63 -11.81 9.40
CA SER A 202 -22.99 -11.78 9.98
C SER A 202 -23.63 -13.16 10.00
N ARG A 203 -23.52 -13.92 8.90
CA ARG A 203 -24.04 -15.29 8.79
C ARG A 203 -23.41 -16.24 9.80
N LEU A 204 -22.10 -16.16 10.00
CA LEU A 204 -21.37 -17.02 10.94
C LEU A 204 -21.53 -16.60 12.40
N GLY A 205 -21.63 -15.30 12.69
CA GLY A 205 -21.95 -14.78 14.03
C GLY A 205 -23.30 -15.26 14.57
N SER A 206 -24.22 -15.66 13.69
CA SER A 206 -25.51 -16.26 14.06
C SER A 206 -25.47 -17.78 14.27
N ARG A 207 -24.31 -18.44 14.25
CA ARG A 207 -24.19 -19.91 14.30
C ARG A 207 -23.83 -20.41 15.70
N PRO A 208 -24.70 -21.17 16.39
CA PRO A 208 -24.43 -21.64 17.75
C PRO A 208 -23.25 -22.60 17.83
N GLU A 209 -22.88 -23.28 16.73
CA GLU A 209 -21.75 -24.21 16.66
C GLU A 209 -20.38 -23.54 16.46
N VAL A 210 -20.34 -22.26 16.07
CA VAL A 210 -19.09 -21.50 15.90
C VAL A 210 -18.65 -20.90 17.24
N ALA A 211 -17.37 -21.06 17.59
CA ALA A 211 -16.76 -20.46 18.77
C ALA A 211 -16.22 -19.05 18.47
N THR A 212 -15.45 -18.93 17.39
CA THR A 212 -14.95 -17.65 16.86
C THR A 212 -14.64 -17.79 15.36
N MET A 213 -14.39 -16.66 14.70
CA MET A 213 -14.02 -16.61 13.29
C MET A 213 -13.11 -15.42 13.01
N THR A 214 -12.34 -15.49 11.93
CA THR A 214 -11.76 -14.32 11.27
C THR A 214 -12.07 -14.36 9.78
N ALA A 215 -12.29 -13.20 9.16
CA ALA A 215 -12.63 -13.09 7.75
C ALA A 215 -11.91 -11.90 7.11
N TYR A 216 -11.14 -12.17 6.05
CA TYR A 216 -10.28 -11.21 5.39
C TYR A 216 -10.63 -11.12 3.90
N ALA A 217 -10.70 -9.89 3.39
CA ALA A 217 -10.89 -9.61 1.97
C ALA A 217 -9.53 -9.54 1.27
N ASP A 218 -9.23 -10.50 0.40
CA ASP A 218 -8.02 -10.45 -0.43
C ASP A 218 -8.31 -9.70 -1.73
N GLU A 219 -8.18 -8.37 -1.66
CA GLU A 219 -8.35 -7.42 -2.75
C GLU A 219 -7.49 -7.71 -4.00
N GLU A 220 -6.45 -8.54 -3.88
CA GLU A 220 -5.69 -8.96 -5.07
C GLU A 220 -6.43 -10.04 -5.85
N THR A 221 -6.98 -11.05 -5.16
CA THR A 221 -7.50 -12.29 -5.75
C THR A 221 -9.03 -12.40 -5.80
N GLY A 222 -9.76 -11.44 -5.22
CA GLY A 222 -11.23 -11.46 -5.16
C GLY A 222 -11.79 -12.45 -4.12
N ARG A 223 -10.94 -12.96 -3.23
CA ARG A 223 -11.33 -13.99 -2.27
C ARG A 223 -11.66 -13.41 -0.91
N VAL A 224 -12.79 -13.83 -0.34
CA VAL A 224 -13.07 -13.70 1.10
C VAL A 224 -12.54 -14.96 1.78
N LYS A 225 -11.40 -14.84 2.46
CA LYS A 225 -10.74 -15.93 3.20
C LYS A 225 -11.25 -15.95 4.63
N VAL A 226 -11.76 -17.09 5.08
CA VAL A 226 -12.48 -17.24 6.35
C VAL A 226 -11.85 -18.36 7.16
N VAL A 227 -11.39 -18.07 8.37
CA VAL A 227 -10.99 -19.10 9.34
C VAL A 227 -12.09 -19.22 10.38
N VAL A 228 -12.63 -20.43 10.55
CA VAL A 228 -13.70 -20.74 11.52
C VAL A 228 -13.16 -21.68 12.59
N GLN A 229 -13.29 -21.30 13.85
CA GLN A 229 -13.07 -22.21 14.98
C GLN A 229 -14.43 -22.69 15.49
N PRO A 230 -14.74 -23.99 15.47
CA PRO A 230 -15.98 -24.55 16.00
C PRO A 230 -15.87 -24.73 17.53
N LYS A 231 -17.02 -24.82 18.23
CA LYS A 231 -17.05 -25.11 19.69
C LYS A 231 -16.69 -26.56 20.02
N VAL A 232 -16.95 -27.47 19.09
CA VAL A 232 -16.57 -28.88 19.11
C VAL A 232 -16.04 -29.17 17.71
N MET A 233 -14.84 -29.76 17.60
CA MET A 233 -14.28 -30.08 16.29
C MET A 233 -15.19 -31.12 15.60
N PRO A 234 -15.66 -30.89 14.36
CA PRO A 234 -16.47 -31.84 13.63
C PRO A 234 -15.61 -32.98 13.09
N ASP A 235 -16.16 -34.21 13.10
CA ASP A 235 -15.52 -35.37 12.46
C ASP A 235 -15.50 -35.25 10.91
N ASP A 236 -16.50 -34.57 10.34
CA ASP A 236 -16.55 -34.18 8.92
C ASP A 236 -16.53 -32.64 8.78
N VAL A 237 -15.37 -32.12 8.33
CA VAL A 237 -15.13 -30.69 8.07
C VAL A 237 -15.89 -30.19 6.83
N GLU A 238 -16.14 -31.04 5.82
CA GLU A 238 -16.92 -30.66 4.65
C GLU A 238 -18.40 -30.57 4.97
N GLU A 239 -18.98 -31.56 5.67
CA GLU A 239 -20.37 -31.51 6.10
C GLU A 239 -20.62 -30.33 7.04
N PHE A 240 -19.72 -30.09 8.00
CA PHE A 240 -19.78 -28.88 8.84
C PHE A 240 -19.82 -27.62 7.98
N THR A 241 -18.86 -27.44 7.07
CA THR A 241 -18.74 -26.25 6.21
C THR A 241 -19.97 -26.06 5.31
N ARG A 242 -20.52 -27.16 4.78
CA ARG A 242 -21.76 -27.22 4.00
C ARG A 242 -22.98 -26.84 4.86
N GLY A 243 -22.99 -27.28 6.12
CA GLY A 243 -24.01 -26.99 7.14
C GLY A 243 -24.07 -25.54 7.61
N LEU A 244 -22.95 -24.80 7.56
CA LEU A 244 -22.91 -23.36 7.84
C LEU A 244 -23.83 -22.56 6.91
N ARG A 245 -24.04 -23.03 5.67
CA ARG A 245 -24.82 -22.37 4.61
C ARG A 245 -24.41 -20.89 4.47
N LEU A 246 -23.19 -20.66 3.99
CA LEU A 246 -22.69 -19.32 3.69
C LEU A 246 -23.43 -18.66 2.52
N PRO A 247 -23.52 -17.32 2.48
CA PRO A 247 -24.05 -16.62 1.32
C PRO A 247 -23.21 -16.92 0.07
N ARG A 248 -23.87 -17.15 -1.07
CA ARG A 248 -23.21 -17.20 -2.38
C ARG A 248 -23.05 -15.76 -2.88
N PRO A 249 -21.87 -15.32 -3.32
CA PRO A 249 -21.70 -14.00 -3.93
C PRO A 249 -22.51 -13.88 -5.23
N ASP A 250 -23.19 -12.76 -5.44
CA ASP A 250 -23.87 -12.46 -6.72
C ASP A 250 -22.87 -12.15 -7.85
N ASN A 251 -21.68 -11.64 -7.49
CA ASN A 251 -20.60 -11.37 -8.43
C ASN A 251 -19.72 -12.64 -8.59
N PRO A 252 -19.65 -13.27 -9.78
CA PRO A 252 -18.90 -14.51 -10.00
C PRO A 252 -17.37 -14.33 -9.92
N TYR A 253 -16.86 -13.09 -9.91
CA TYR A 253 -15.45 -12.79 -9.67
C TYR A 253 -15.09 -12.75 -8.18
N ILE A 254 -16.06 -12.92 -7.27
CA ILE A 254 -15.84 -13.04 -5.82
C ILE A 254 -16.09 -14.47 -5.39
N THR A 255 -15.15 -15.04 -4.63
CA THR A 255 -15.31 -16.38 -4.02
C THR A 255 -15.12 -16.31 -2.50
N VAL A 256 -15.71 -17.28 -1.80
CA VAL A 256 -15.55 -17.45 -0.34
C VAL A 256 -14.77 -18.74 -0.10
N GLU A 257 -13.63 -18.63 0.57
CA GLU A 257 -12.69 -19.71 0.86
C GLU A 257 -12.69 -19.95 2.37
N VAL A 258 -13.05 -21.15 2.82
CA VAL A 258 -13.25 -21.48 4.24
C VAL A 258 -12.20 -22.46 4.72
N THR A 259 -11.60 -22.19 5.86
CA THR A 259 -10.71 -23.08 6.60
C THR A 259 -11.27 -23.30 7.99
N VAL A 260 -11.44 -24.56 8.40
CA VAL A 260 -11.79 -24.90 9.79
C VAL A 260 -10.49 -25.12 10.56
N SER A 261 -10.34 -24.48 11.72
CA SER A 261 -9.17 -24.60 12.58
C SER A 261 -9.57 -25.10 13.97
N ALA A 262 -8.74 -25.96 14.56
CA ALA A 262 -8.83 -26.31 15.98
C ALA A 262 -8.13 -25.27 16.87
N GLU A 263 -7.10 -24.59 16.35
CA GLU A 263 -6.32 -23.60 17.10
C GLU A 263 -7.11 -22.30 17.32
N SER A 264 -6.92 -21.69 18.48
CA SER A 264 -7.48 -20.37 18.79
C SER A 264 -6.85 -19.33 17.88
N VAL A 265 -7.67 -18.72 17.01
CA VAL A 265 -7.23 -17.66 16.10
C VAL A 265 -7.07 -16.37 16.90
N ALA A 266 -5.96 -16.28 17.65
CA ALA A 266 -5.53 -15.04 18.26
C ALA A 266 -5.40 -13.97 17.15
N PRO A 267 -5.92 -12.75 17.35
CA PRO A 267 -5.75 -11.70 16.37
C PRO A 267 -4.26 -11.40 16.23
N ARG A 268 -3.72 -11.54 15.02
CA ARG A 268 -2.42 -10.94 14.69
C ARG A 268 -2.57 -9.43 14.86
N MET A 269 -2.03 -8.90 15.94
CA MET A 269 -1.73 -7.48 16.03
C MET A 269 -0.78 -7.14 14.88
N GLN A 270 -1.14 -6.08 14.16
CA GLN A 270 -0.30 -5.38 13.19
C GLN A 270 0.22 -4.11 13.88
#